data_AF-A0A7C4TQC0-F1
#
_entry.id   AF-A0A7C4TQC0-F1
#
_cell.length_a   1.000
_cell.length_b   1.000
_cell.length_c   1.000
_cell.angle_alpha   90.00
_cell.angle_beta   90.00
_cell.angle_gamma   90.00
#
_symmetry.space_group_name_H-M   'P 1'
#
loop_
_entity.id
_entity.type
_entity.pdbx_description
1 polymer ?
#
loop_
_entity_poly.entity_id
_entity_poly.type
_entity_poly.pdbx_seq_one_letter_code
_entity_poly.pdbx_strand_id
1 'polypeptide(L)'
;MSGVPGPSTPVMAAAHAIFANILRLAVVKCTPPPPDSPQAGATAWPTTRRHASIDTAQGPRLWSRGRAGLDGGGYSGRRGQAGCPRPARINRAVGKQSRRTMLEIMFSTLVAMLTSPKIMGLMLIGVMIGLIVGVTPGIGGRLSIALAIPFVFGMDMIPGAVFLLTMHAVNGTSGQISSIMFGVPGDGDDAATTLDGYPMAKKGEAGRALGASITASGVGGIIGAIVFAIMIPILEPVVLAFSPAEFFLLAILGITFIAFLAGGGSIFKGIIVGLFGMMLATVGMDPYTGTPRYAGDFLFLWDGLSLVTAVLAFFAIPEMVALAVRGGSIAAVSRDVAKVSYRQLFQGVLEVPRHWWLVIRTSIIGAVIGMIPGLGGSAAAWMCYGHAVQTSKTPERFGHGAVEGVIAPETASNAKEGGSLLPTLFFGIPGSSGMAVLMGAFLILGIQPGPAMMTNHLDVVWTLMWALVVGNIIAVTFLLFINRWVALLTFVNGSMLVPFILVFAVLGSYVNEGQWENLVILVLLSVVGYGLLRYDWPRAPFVIGLVLGRISEESLHKALGLWGLGFFTRPLSLVLIGLIVFTIAYAVYRHMRPSKVLHRLSAAQ
;
A
#
# COMPACT_ATOMS: atom_id res chain seq x y z
N MET A 1 10.14 14.06 -57.07
CA MET A 1 9.35 12.82 -57.29
C MET A 1 9.71 11.90 -56.15
N SER A 2 8.86 11.40 -55.25
CA SER A 2 7.40 11.29 -55.11
C SER A 2 7.10 11.11 -53.60
N GLY A 3 5.95 11.61 -53.14
CA GLY A 3 5.66 11.89 -51.73
C GLY A 3 5.39 10.72 -50.78
N VAL A 4 5.42 11.06 -49.48
CA VAL A 4 4.93 10.25 -48.36
C VAL A 4 3.78 11.05 -47.71
N PRO A 5 2.60 10.46 -47.45
CA PRO A 5 1.43 11.17 -46.96
C PRO A 5 1.54 11.45 -45.44
N GLY A 6 1.19 12.67 -45.04
CA GLY A 6 1.07 13.04 -43.63
C GLY A 6 -0.13 12.35 -42.97
N PRO A 7 -0.03 11.93 -41.69
CA PRO A 7 -1.16 11.33 -40.99
C PRO A 7 -2.26 12.37 -40.73
N SER A 8 -3.48 11.91 -40.95
CA SER A 8 -4.73 12.64 -40.98
C SER A 8 -5.07 13.36 -39.67
N THR A 9 -5.72 14.51 -39.83
CA THR A 9 -6.07 15.53 -38.84
C THR A 9 -7.43 15.39 -38.08
N PRO A 10 -8.18 14.26 -38.04
CA PRO A 10 -9.46 14.26 -37.33
C PRO A 10 -9.34 14.04 -35.80
N VAL A 11 -8.30 13.35 -35.30
CA VAL A 11 -8.18 13.04 -33.85
C VAL A 11 -7.74 14.26 -33.03
N MET A 12 -6.84 15.08 -33.58
CA MET A 12 -6.37 16.31 -32.93
C MET A 12 -7.44 17.41 -32.87
N ALA A 13 -8.31 17.46 -33.89
CA ALA A 13 -9.46 18.35 -33.92
C ALA A 13 -10.55 17.94 -32.92
N ALA A 14 -10.80 16.63 -32.78
CA ALA A 14 -11.74 16.10 -31.79
C ALA A 14 -11.26 16.36 -30.34
N ALA A 15 -9.96 16.23 -30.07
CA ALA A 15 -9.39 16.52 -28.75
C ALA A 15 -9.49 18.02 -28.39
N HIS A 16 -9.26 18.93 -29.34
CA HIS A 16 -9.44 20.37 -29.12
C HIS A 16 -10.90 20.77 -28.90
N ALA A 17 -11.84 20.15 -29.62
CA ALA A 17 -13.27 20.43 -29.45
C ALA A 17 -13.79 19.97 -28.08
N ILE A 18 -13.32 18.82 -27.59
CA ILE A 18 -13.64 18.32 -26.24
C ILE A 18 -13.04 19.24 -25.16
N PHE A 19 -11.79 19.69 -25.36
CA PHE A 19 -11.11 20.62 -24.44
C PHE A 19 -11.81 21.98 -24.34
N ALA A 20 -12.26 22.55 -25.47
CA ALA A 20 -12.99 23.82 -25.49
C ALA A 20 -14.36 23.74 -24.79
N ASN A 21 -15.06 22.60 -24.87
CA ASN A 21 -16.33 22.39 -24.20
C ASN A 21 -16.18 22.20 -22.67
N ILE A 22 -15.10 21.55 -22.22
CA ILE A 22 -14.82 21.38 -20.79
C ILE A 22 -14.47 22.72 -20.13
N LEU A 23 -13.68 23.57 -20.80
CA LEU A 23 -13.36 24.92 -20.33
C LEU A 23 -14.59 25.83 -20.24
N ARG A 24 -15.53 25.75 -21.20
CA ARG A 24 -16.80 26.50 -21.14
C ARG A 24 -17.71 26.05 -20.00
N LEU A 25 -17.72 24.76 -19.65
CA LEU A 25 -18.50 24.23 -18.53
C LEU A 25 -17.90 24.61 -17.16
N ALA A 26 -16.58 24.79 -17.08
CA ALA A 26 -15.91 25.19 -15.84
C ALA A 26 -16.13 26.67 -15.47
N VAL A 27 -16.28 27.57 -16.47
CA VAL A 27 -16.42 29.02 -16.22
C VAL A 27 -17.84 29.42 -15.78
N VAL A 28 -18.87 28.63 -16.09
CA VAL A 28 -20.28 28.99 -15.78
C VAL A 28 -20.68 28.69 -14.32
N LYS A 29 -19.84 28.01 -13.52
CA LYS A 29 -20.14 27.67 -12.11
C LYS A 29 -19.49 28.57 -11.05
N CYS A 30 -18.80 29.63 -11.45
CA CYS A 30 -18.09 30.53 -10.55
C CYS A 30 -18.74 31.93 -10.50
N THR A 31 -19.96 32.03 -9.98
CA THR A 31 -20.52 33.30 -9.48
C THR A 31 -21.25 33.04 -8.17
N PRO A 32 -20.91 33.72 -7.05
CA PRO A 32 -21.62 33.56 -5.79
C PRO A 32 -22.97 34.31 -5.81
N PRO A 33 -24.02 33.81 -5.12
CA PRO A 33 -25.29 34.54 -5.02
C PRO A 33 -25.22 35.67 -3.96
N PRO A 34 -26.03 36.73 -4.09
CA PRO A 34 -26.03 37.87 -3.17
C PRO A 34 -26.85 37.60 -1.88
N PRO A 35 -26.67 38.39 -0.81
CA PRO A 35 -27.36 38.19 0.47
C PRO A 35 -28.67 39.00 0.58
N ASP A 36 -29.76 38.36 1.05
CA ASP A 36 -30.68 38.85 2.12
C ASP A 36 -32.13 38.27 2.06
N SER A 37 -32.48 37.48 3.10
CA SER A 37 -33.76 37.36 3.89
C SER A 37 -35.14 37.00 3.23
N PRO A 38 -36.25 36.78 4.01
CA PRO A 38 -36.63 35.56 4.76
C PRO A 38 -38.07 35.01 4.47
N GLN A 39 -38.44 33.87 5.08
CA GLN A 39 -39.80 33.39 5.50
C GLN A 39 -40.34 32.02 4.97
N ALA A 40 -40.70 31.18 5.95
CA ALA A 40 -41.95 30.43 6.16
C ALA A 40 -42.34 29.15 5.36
N GLY A 41 -42.85 28.16 6.11
CA GLY A 41 -43.74 27.07 5.64
C GLY A 41 -43.29 25.66 6.06
N ALA A 42 -43.35 25.26 7.33
CA ALA A 42 -44.47 24.51 7.94
C ALA A 42 -44.93 23.25 7.18
N THR A 43 -44.68 22.06 7.74
CA THR A 43 -45.68 20.96 7.83
C THR A 43 -45.33 20.01 8.99
N ALA A 44 -46.40 19.54 9.63
CA ALA A 44 -46.53 19.01 10.98
C ALA A 44 -46.57 17.47 11.08
N TRP A 45 -45.92 16.91 12.13
CA TRP A 45 -46.43 15.95 13.16
C TRP A 45 -47.06 14.58 12.73
N PRO A 46 -47.06 13.50 13.57
CA PRO A 46 -47.30 13.47 15.03
C PRO A 46 -46.33 12.60 15.88
N THR A 47 -45.81 13.13 17.00
CA THR A 47 -46.21 12.85 18.41
C THR A 47 -46.53 11.40 18.78
N THR A 48 -45.71 10.84 19.67
CA THR A 48 -46.19 10.28 20.95
C THR A 48 -45.20 10.62 22.07
N ARG A 49 -45.66 11.44 23.02
CA ARG A 49 -45.02 11.69 24.32
C ARG A 49 -45.31 10.52 25.25
N ARG A 50 -44.37 10.18 26.14
CA ARG A 50 -44.64 10.16 27.59
C ARG A 50 -43.45 10.70 28.37
N HIS A 51 -43.81 11.53 29.35
CA HIS A 51 -43.02 12.37 30.23
C HIS A 51 -42.27 11.61 31.33
N ALA A 52 -41.13 12.18 31.76
CA ALA A 52 -40.85 12.65 33.14
C ALA A 52 -39.33 12.96 33.21
N SER A 53 -38.85 14.18 33.00
CA SER A 53 -38.81 15.36 33.89
C SER A 53 -37.89 15.21 35.12
N ILE A 54 -36.86 16.08 35.16
CA ILE A 54 -36.38 16.84 36.35
C ILE A 54 -35.51 16.04 37.35
N ASP A 55 -34.36 16.47 37.87
CA ASP A 55 -33.63 17.74 37.83
C ASP A 55 -32.13 17.56 38.15
N THR A 56 -31.44 18.68 38.04
CA THR A 56 -30.02 18.98 38.21
C THR A 56 -29.47 18.98 39.66
N ALA A 57 -28.14 18.77 39.74
CA ALA A 57 -27.15 19.35 40.67
C ALA A 57 -27.18 19.03 42.19
N GLN A 58 -26.05 18.51 42.71
CA GLN A 58 -25.11 19.20 43.62
C GLN A 58 -24.17 18.20 44.34
N GLY A 59 -22.94 18.67 44.59
CA GLY A 59 -21.78 17.91 45.08
C GLY A 59 -21.73 17.60 46.60
N PRO A 60 -20.53 17.23 47.13
CA PRO A 60 -20.38 16.12 48.06
C PRO A 60 -20.11 16.52 49.53
N ARG A 61 -20.44 15.66 50.51
CA ARG A 61 -19.89 15.72 51.88
C ARG A 61 -19.71 14.35 52.53
N LEU A 62 -18.45 14.06 52.85
CA LEU A 62 -17.87 13.59 54.11
C LEU A 62 -18.39 12.34 54.84
N TRP A 63 -17.43 11.41 55.01
CA TRP A 63 -17.19 10.48 56.12
C TRP A 63 -17.88 10.80 57.47
N SER A 64 -18.44 9.77 58.12
CA SER A 64 -17.89 9.31 59.42
C SER A 64 -18.54 8.01 59.95
N ARG A 65 -17.66 7.25 60.60
CA ARG A 65 -17.78 6.06 61.46
C ARG A 65 -19.07 5.89 62.30
N GLY A 66 -19.40 4.61 62.58
CA GLY A 66 -19.69 4.21 63.96
C GLY A 66 -20.77 3.14 64.20
N ARG A 67 -20.30 1.90 64.41
CA ARG A 67 -20.89 0.76 65.17
C ARG A 67 -22.18 1.01 65.99
N ALA A 68 -23.13 0.08 65.87
CA ALA A 68 -23.51 -0.93 66.89
C ALA A 68 -24.99 -1.35 66.74
N GLY A 69 -25.31 -2.60 67.09
CA GLY A 69 -26.68 -3.04 67.35
C GLY A 69 -27.07 -4.33 66.65
N LEU A 70 -26.81 -5.46 67.30
CA LEU A 70 -27.42 -6.76 67.01
C LEU A 70 -28.90 -6.71 67.40
N ASP A 71 -29.79 -7.23 66.57
CA ASP A 71 -30.98 -7.93 67.05
C ASP A 71 -31.46 -8.95 66.02
N GLY A 72 -31.74 -10.15 66.53
CA GLY A 72 -32.07 -11.34 65.77
C GLY A 72 -33.50 -11.32 65.25
N GLY A 73 -33.65 -11.64 63.96
CA GLY A 73 -34.92 -12.00 63.34
C GLY A 73 -34.65 -13.07 62.29
N GLY A 74 -34.92 -14.33 62.65
CA GLY A 74 -34.81 -15.45 61.73
C GLY A 74 -35.85 -15.34 60.61
N TYR A 75 -35.39 -15.25 59.37
CA TYR A 75 -36.17 -15.63 58.20
C TYR A 75 -35.37 -16.61 57.35
N SER A 76 -35.86 -17.84 57.34
CA SER A 76 -35.45 -18.93 56.47
C SER A 76 -35.84 -18.65 55.02
N GLY A 77 -34.93 -18.96 54.09
CA GLY A 77 -35.30 -19.49 52.78
C GLY A 77 -35.40 -18.52 51.61
N ARG A 78 -34.26 -18.29 50.94
CA ARG A 78 -33.99 -18.59 49.52
C ARG A 78 -32.81 -17.75 49.04
N ARG A 79 -31.61 -18.32 49.12
CA ARG A 79 -30.44 -17.82 48.38
C ARG A 79 -30.67 -18.06 46.89
N GLY A 80 -31.23 -17.07 46.20
CA GLY A 80 -30.99 -16.90 44.77
C GLY A 80 -29.58 -16.35 44.58
N GLN A 81 -28.56 -17.22 44.62
CA GLN A 81 -27.24 -16.88 44.12
C GLN A 81 -27.36 -16.67 42.60
N ALA A 82 -27.65 -15.42 42.18
CA ALA A 82 -27.26 -14.97 40.85
C ALA A 82 -25.73 -14.96 40.83
N GLY A 83 -25.14 -16.13 40.56
CA GLY A 83 -23.70 -16.30 40.51
C GLY A 83 -23.13 -15.33 39.47
N CYS A 84 -22.24 -14.44 39.90
CA CYS A 84 -21.37 -13.72 38.98
C CYS A 84 -20.80 -14.75 37.99
N PRO A 85 -21.00 -14.57 36.67
CA PRO A 85 -20.49 -15.53 35.70
C PRO A 85 -18.97 -15.62 35.89
N ARG A 86 -18.45 -16.85 36.04
CA ARG A 86 -17.01 -17.12 36.16
C ARG A 86 -16.27 -16.35 35.05
N PRO A 87 -15.10 -15.74 35.30
CA PRO A 87 -14.38 -14.93 34.32
C PRO A 87 -14.13 -15.66 32.98
N ALA A 88 -13.98 -16.99 33.01
CA ALA A 88 -13.90 -17.82 31.80
C ALA A 88 -15.17 -17.81 30.92
N ARG A 89 -16.36 -17.64 31.51
CA ARG A 89 -17.65 -17.56 30.81
C ARG A 89 -17.85 -16.17 30.19
N ILE A 90 -17.38 -15.12 30.88
CA ILE A 90 -17.36 -13.74 30.36
C ILE A 90 -16.38 -13.65 29.19
N ASN A 91 -15.15 -14.13 29.34
CA ASN A 91 -14.15 -14.10 28.26
C ASN A 91 -14.59 -14.90 27.03
N ARG A 92 -15.29 -16.04 27.22
CA ARG A 92 -15.89 -16.78 26.09
C ARG A 92 -17.06 -16.04 25.44
N ALA A 93 -17.89 -15.33 26.22
CA ALA A 93 -19.01 -14.55 25.68
C ALA A 93 -18.53 -13.30 24.93
N VAL A 94 -17.57 -12.57 25.49
CA VAL A 94 -16.92 -11.39 24.87
C VAL A 94 -16.18 -11.79 23.59
N GLY A 95 -15.40 -12.89 23.62
CA GLY A 95 -14.72 -13.39 22.42
C GLY A 95 -15.69 -13.90 21.33
N LYS A 96 -16.88 -14.39 21.71
CA LYS A 96 -17.92 -14.80 20.75
C LYS A 96 -18.68 -13.59 20.17
N GLN A 97 -18.85 -12.53 20.95
CA GLN A 97 -19.46 -11.27 20.50
C GLN A 97 -18.52 -10.51 19.55
N SER A 98 -17.25 -10.32 19.92
CA SER A 98 -16.23 -9.67 19.07
C SER A 98 -16.05 -10.39 17.72
N ARG A 99 -16.03 -11.73 17.70
CA ARG A 99 -15.98 -12.51 16.44
C ARG A 99 -17.24 -12.38 15.58
N ARG A 100 -18.43 -12.23 16.18
CA ARG A 100 -19.66 -11.98 15.42
C ARG A 100 -19.62 -10.61 14.76
N THR A 101 -19.18 -9.59 15.50
CA THR A 101 -19.01 -8.23 14.98
C THR A 101 -17.99 -8.17 13.84
N MET A 102 -16.86 -8.90 13.94
CA MET A 102 -15.84 -8.92 12.88
C MET A 102 -16.34 -9.58 11.59
N LEU A 103 -17.05 -10.72 11.68
CA LEU A 103 -17.65 -11.36 10.50
C LEU A 103 -18.74 -10.49 9.88
N GLU A 104 -19.56 -9.83 10.69
CA GLU A 104 -20.58 -8.89 10.23
C GLU A 104 -19.96 -7.72 9.46
N ILE A 105 -18.88 -7.11 9.97
CA ILE A 105 -18.14 -6.04 9.27
C ILE A 105 -17.51 -6.56 7.97
N MET A 106 -16.90 -7.74 8.01
CA MET A 106 -16.29 -8.36 6.82
C MET A 106 -17.33 -8.58 5.70
N PHE A 107 -18.52 -9.11 6.04
CA PHE A 107 -19.58 -9.29 5.03
C PHE A 107 -20.23 -7.99 4.61
N SER A 108 -20.47 -7.04 5.53
CA SER A 108 -21.11 -5.77 5.20
C SER A 108 -20.25 -4.92 4.28
N THR A 109 -18.92 -4.88 4.49
CA THR A 109 -17.97 -4.17 3.62
C THR A 109 -17.88 -4.80 2.24
N LEU A 110 -17.96 -6.13 2.12
CA LEU A 110 -18.03 -6.81 0.81
C LEU A 110 -19.29 -6.40 0.06
N VAL A 111 -20.45 -6.46 0.71
CA VAL A 111 -21.72 -6.08 0.10
C VAL A 111 -21.70 -4.61 -0.30
N ALA A 112 -21.23 -3.72 0.58
CA ALA A 112 -21.08 -2.29 0.29
C ALA A 112 -20.17 -2.03 -0.92
N MET A 113 -19.06 -2.76 -1.03
CA MET A 113 -18.14 -2.66 -2.16
C MET A 113 -18.81 -3.10 -3.47
N LEU A 114 -19.44 -4.28 -3.48
CA LEU A 114 -20.06 -4.85 -4.68
C LEU A 114 -21.31 -4.09 -5.14
N THR A 115 -22.04 -3.48 -4.21
CA THR A 115 -23.27 -2.72 -4.49
C THR A 115 -23.00 -1.27 -4.87
N SER A 116 -21.83 -0.71 -4.53
CA SER A 116 -21.46 0.67 -4.84
C SER A 116 -20.92 0.80 -6.27
N PRO A 117 -21.65 1.44 -7.21
CA PRO A 117 -21.17 1.61 -8.58
C PRO A 117 -19.91 2.47 -8.65
N LYS A 118 -19.76 3.43 -7.72
CA LYS A 118 -18.59 4.32 -7.64
C LYS A 118 -17.32 3.53 -7.29
N ILE A 119 -17.39 2.67 -6.27
CA ILE A 119 -16.24 1.86 -5.84
C ILE A 119 -15.88 0.83 -6.92
N MET A 120 -16.88 0.12 -7.45
CA MET A 120 -16.64 -0.85 -8.53
C MET A 120 -16.10 -0.21 -9.81
N GLY A 121 -16.62 0.96 -10.20
CA GLY A 121 -16.13 1.68 -11.37
C GLY A 121 -14.68 2.12 -11.21
N LEU A 122 -14.33 2.68 -10.05
CA LEU A 122 -12.95 3.07 -9.75
C LEU A 122 -12.01 1.88 -9.60
N MET A 123 -12.47 0.76 -9.04
CA MET A 123 -11.72 -0.50 -9.05
C MET A 123 -11.43 -0.97 -10.46
N LEU A 124 -12.43 -0.97 -11.35
CA LEU A 124 -12.23 -1.38 -12.74
C LEU A 124 -11.22 -0.47 -13.45
N ILE A 125 -11.30 0.84 -13.27
CA ILE A 125 -10.33 1.80 -13.81
C ILE A 125 -8.94 1.54 -13.23
N GLY A 126 -8.84 1.31 -11.91
CA GLY A 126 -7.58 0.99 -11.23
C GLY A 126 -6.95 -0.28 -11.78
N VAL A 127 -7.74 -1.35 -11.94
CA VAL A 127 -7.29 -2.60 -12.55
C VAL A 127 -6.79 -2.34 -13.98
N MET A 128 -7.57 -1.65 -14.81
CA MET A 128 -7.20 -1.36 -16.20
C MET A 128 -5.89 -0.57 -16.31
N ILE A 129 -5.73 0.48 -15.52
CA ILE A 129 -4.49 1.27 -15.49
C ILE A 129 -3.34 0.41 -14.98
N GLY A 130 -3.55 -0.37 -13.91
CA GLY A 130 -2.54 -1.25 -13.34
C GLY A 130 -2.04 -2.30 -14.34
N LEU A 131 -2.95 -2.88 -15.12
CA LEU A 131 -2.62 -3.83 -16.19
C LEU A 131 -1.84 -3.17 -17.33
N ILE A 132 -2.24 -1.98 -17.77
CA ILE A 132 -1.52 -1.24 -18.84
C ILE A 132 -0.11 -0.89 -18.38
N VAL A 133 0.00 -0.37 -17.16
CA VAL A 133 1.30 0.05 -16.62
C VAL A 133 2.20 -1.15 -16.41
N GLY A 134 1.72 -2.23 -15.78
CA GLY A 134 2.56 -3.39 -15.51
C GLY A 134 3.02 -4.12 -16.77
N VAL A 135 2.19 -4.21 -17.82
CA VAL A 135 2.64 -4.78 -19.12
C VAL A 135 3.72 -3.92 -19.79
N THR A 136 3.80 -2.63 -19.49
CA THR A 136 4.74 -1.72 -20.16
C THR A 136 6.16 -1.91 -19.62
N PRO A 137 7.13 -2.40 -20.42
CA PRO A 137 8.46 -2.70 -19.94
C PRO A 137 9.15 -1.44 -19.42
N GLY A 138 9.77 -1.54 -18.24
CA GLY A 138 10.46 -0.42 -17.59
C GLY A 138 9.55 0.55 -16.83
N ILE A 139 8.23 0.34 -16.83
CA ILE A 139 7.28 1.07 -15.97
C ILE A 139 6.82 0.14 -14.84
N GLY A 140 7.71 -0.11 -13.87
CA GLY A 140 7.46 -1.03 -12.75
C GLY A 140 6.38 -0.56 -11.75
N GLY A 141 6.11 -1.38 -10.73
CA GLY A 141 5.04 -1.15 -9.74
C GLY A 141 5.20 0.11 -8.89
N ARG A 142 6.43 0.56 -8.67
CA ARG A 142 6.73 1.80 -7.94
C ARG A 142 6.31 3.03 -8.73
N LEU A 143 6.50 2.96 -10.05
CA LEU A 143 6.15 4.05 -10.96
C LEU A 143 4.63 4.15 -11.10
N SER A 144 3.91 3.02 -11.22
CA SER A 144 2.46 3.01 -11.40
C SER A 144 1.70 3.80 -10.34
N ILE A 145 2.07 3.63 -9.07
CA ILE A 145 1.45 4.39 -7.97
C ILE A 145 1.77 5.87 -8.10
N ALA A 146 3.02 6.22 -8.39
CA ALA A 146 3.42 7.62 -8.58
C ALA A 146 2.63 8.31 -9.71
N LEU A 147 2.28 7.58 -10.79
CA LEU A 147 1.44 8.11 -11.88
C LEU A 147 -0.01 8.38 -11.43
N ALA A 148 -0.49 7.65 -10.42
CA ALA A 148 -1.89 7.68 -10.01
C ALA A 148 -2.17 8.69 -8.89
N ILE A 149 -1.15 9.09 -8.13
CA ILE A 149 -1.27 10.06 -7.02
C ILE A 149 -2.01 11.33 -7.45
N PRO A 150 -1.73 11.92 -8.64
CA PRO A 150 -2.43 13.12 -9.05
C PRO A 150 -3.95 12.95 -9.28
N PHE A 151 -4.40 11.73 -9.54
CA PHE A 151 -5.81 11.44 -9.81
C PHE A 151 -6.63 11.20 -8.55
N VAL A 152 -5.98 10.98 -7.40
CA VAL A 152 -6.68 10.73 -6.13
C VAL A 152 -6.95 11.99 -5.30
N PHE A 153 -6.48 13.14 -5.76
CA PHE A 153 -6.74 14.41 -5.08
C PHE A 153 -8.23 14.76 -5.09
N GLY A 154 -8.76 15.07 -3.90
CA GLY A 154 -10.18 15.38 -3.70
C GLY A 154 -11.11 14.16 -3.82
N MET A 155 -10.57 12.95 -3.97
CA MET A 155 -11.39 11.74 -3.90
C MET A 155 -11.72 11.37 -2.46
N ASP A 156 -12.89 10.76 -2.27
CA ASP A 156 -13.24 10.16 -0.98
C ASP A 156 -12.24 9.04 -0.62
N MET A 157 -11.97 8.94 0.69
CA MET A 157 -11.00 8.02 1.27
C MET A 157 -11.12 6.57 0.77
N ILE A 158 -12.29 5.94 0.90
CA ILE A 158 -12.49 4.53 0.54
C ILE A 158 -12.36 4.29 -0.98
N PRO A 159 -13.11 4.99 -1.87
CA PRO A 159 -12.98 4.79 -3.31
C PRO A 159 -11.58 5.08 -3.85
N GLY A 160 -10.90 6.13 -3.35
CA GLY A 160 -9.53 6.45 -3.74
C GLY A 160 -8.54 5.36 -3.33
N ALA A 161 -8.69 4.80 -2.13
CA ALA A 161 -7.81 3.76 -1.64
C ALA A 161 -8.01 2.43 -2.37
N VAL A 162 -9.26 2.09 -2.70
CA VAL A 162 -9.59 0.93 -3.56
C VAL A 162 -8.96 1.10 -4.94
N PHE A 163 -9.05 2.28 -5.56
CA PHE A 163 -8.43 2.57 -6.84
C PHE A 163 -6.91 2.35 -6.81
N LEU A 164 -6.21 2.96 -5.84
CA LEU A 164 -4.76 2.83 -5.73
C LEU A 164 -4.30 1.41 -5.42
N LEU A 165 -4.96 0.74 -4.47
CA LEU A 165 -4.59 -0.60 -4.05
C LEU A 165 -4.82 -1.62 -5.16
N THR A 166 -5.96 -1.54 -5.86
CA THR A 166 -6.24 -2.47 -6.97
C THR A 166 -5.29 -2.26 -8.12
N MET A 167 -4.97 -1.01 -8.47
CA MET A 167 -3.95 -0.70 -9.47
C MET A 167 -2.56 -1.21 -9.07
N HIS A 168 -2.17 -1.08 -7.80
CA HIS A 168 -0.90 -1.61 -7.30
C HIS A 168 -0.86 -3.14 -7.35
N ALA A 169 -1.89 -3.80 -6.82
CA ALA A 169 -1.94 -5.24 -6.65
C ALA A 169 -1.88 -5.99 -7.99
N VAL A 170 -2.53 -5.47 -9.03
CA VAL A 170 -2.59 -6.17 -10.33
C VAL A 170 -1.37 -5.90 -11.20
N ASN A 171 -0.48 -4.98 -10.79
CA ASN A 171 0.72 -4.65 -11.56
C ASN A 171 1.60 -5.90 -11.72
N GLY A 172 1.89 -6.62 -10.63
CA GLY A 172 2.64 -7.88 -10.67
C GLY A 172 2.01 -8.94 -11.57
N THR A 173 0.68 -9.06 -11.58
CA THR A 173 -0.06 -9.98 -12.46
C THR A 173 0.15 -9.69 -13.95
N SER A 174 0.56 -8.47 -14.31
CA SER A 174 0.70 -8.05 -15.70
C SER A 174 2.15 -7.83 -16.14
N GLY A 175 3.06 -7.51 -15.20
CA GLY A 175 4.51 -7.37 -15.42
C GLY A 175 5.17 -8.65 -15.96
N GLN A 176 4.76 -9.80 -15.44
CA GLN A 176 5.17 -11.13 -15.90
C GLN A 176 4.96 -11.36 -17.42
N ILE A 177 4.03 -10.65 -18.07
CA ILE A 177 3.77 -10.82 -19.50
C ILE A 177 4.96 -10.34 -20.32
N SER A 178 5.55 -9.20 -19.95
CA SER A 178 6.80 -8.72 -20.58
C SER A 178 7.95 -9.69 -20.33
N SER A 179 8.06 -10.19 -19.09
CA SER A 179 9.08 -11.16 -18.67
C SER A 179 9.03 -12.45 -19.49
N ILE A 180 7.84 -13.02 -19.68
CA ILE A 180 7.63 -14.27 -20.42
C ILE A 180 7.83 -14.06 -21.93
N MET A 181 7.25 -13.00 -22.49
CA MET A 181 7.22 -12.83 -23.95
C MET A 181 8.55 -12.31 -24.50
N PHE A 182 9.21 -11.42 -23.76
CA PHE A 182 10.34 -10.65 -24.26
C PHE A 182 11.63 -10.87 -23.47
N GLY A 183 11.57 -11.56 -22.32
CA GLY A 183 12.74 -11.78 -21.48
C GLY A 183 13.20 -10.52 -20.75
N VAL A 184 12.37 -9.47 -20.72
CA VAL A 184 12.66 -8.19 -20.10
C VAL A 184 11.72 -8.02 -18.91
N PRO A 185 12.20 -8.19 -17.67
CA PRO A 185 11.37 -8.05 -16.48
C PRO A 185 10.87 -6.62 -16.29
N GLY A 186 9.59 -6.48 -15.93
CA GLY A 186 8.96 -5.18 -15.65
C GLY A 186 9.35 -4.64 -14.27
N ASP A 187 9.37 -5.50 -13.26
CA ASP A 187 9.88 -5.22 -11.92
C ASP A 187 10.87 -6.32 -11.45
N GLY A 188 11.58 -6.07 -10.36
CA GLY A 188 12.50 -7.05 -9.75
C GLY A 188 11.80 -8.31 -9.24
N ASP A 189 10.48 -8.22 -9.03
CA ASP A 189 9.63 -9.32 -8.60
C ASP A 189 9.41 -10.35 -9.74
N ASP A 190 9.45 -9.91 -11.01
CA ASP A 190 9.23 -10.76 -12.20
C ASP A 190 10.52 -11.41 -12.74
N ALA A 191 11.67 -11.03 -12.21
CA ALA A 191 12.98 -11.47 -12.69
C ALA A 191 13.14 -13.01 -12.56
N ALA A 192 12.65 -13.59 -11.48
CA ALA A 192 12.69 -15.04 -11.27
C ALA A 192 11.83 -15.78 -12.30
N THR A 193 10.64 -15.26 -12.62
CA THR A 193 9.73 -15.84 -13.63
C THR A 193 10.35 -15.86 -15.02
N THR A 194 11.18 -14.87 -15.33
CA THR A 194 11.87 -14.77 -16.62
C THR A 194 12.76 -16.00 -16.89
N LEU A 195 13.34 -16.62 -15.85
CA LEU A 195 14.25 -17.76 -15.99
C LEU A 195 13.63 -18.96 -16.70
N ASP A 196 12.35 -19.24 -16.45
CA ASP A 196 11.64 -20.37 -17.07
C ASP A 196 10.55 -19.92 -18.05
N GLY A 197 9.90 -18.79 -17.78
CA GLY A 197 8.86 -18.24 -18.63
C GLY A 197 9.35 -17.88 -20.03
N TYR A 198 10.50 -17.23 -20.15
CA TYR A 198 11.06 -16.84 -21.44
C TYR A 198 11.55 -18.04 -22.27
N PRO A 199 12.26 -19.04 -21.70
CA PRO A 199 12.51 -20.30 -22.40
C PRO A 199 11.26 -21.04 -22.86
N MET A 200 10.17 -21.06 -22.07
CA MET A 200 8.89 -21.63 -22.52
C MET A 200 8.33 -20.88 -23.74
N ALA A 201 8.39 -19.55 -23.73
CA ALA A 201 7.95 -18.74 -24.87
C ALA A 201 8.79 -19.03 -26.14
N LYS A 202 10.12 -19.15 -26.01
CA LYS A 202 11.01 -19.54 -27.12
C LYS A 202 10.70 -20.91 -27.72
N LYS A 203 10.17 -21.84 -26.91
CA LYS A 203 9.74 -23.17 -27.35
C LYS A 203 8.35 -23.19 -28.00
N GLY A 204 7.72 -22.03 -28.18
CA GLY A 204 6.36 -21.93 -28.70
C GLY A 204 5.28 -22.27 -27.67
N GLU A 205 5.63 -22.34 -26.37
CA GLU A 205 4.70 -22.59 -25.27
C GLU A 205 4.31 -21.30 -24.52
N ALA A 206 4.44 -20.13 -25.16
CA ALA A 206 4.14 -18.83 -24.57
C ALA A 206 2.74 -18.76 -23.94
N GLY A 207 1.73 -19.32 -24.61
CA GLY A 207 0.37 -19.36 -24.05
C GLY A 207 0.27 -20.18 -22.77
N ARG A 208 0.96 -21.32 -22.71
CA ARG A 208 0.97 -22.17 -21.51
C ARG A 208 1.69 -21.49 -20.35
N ALA A 209 2.82 -20.83 -20.62
CA ALA A 209 3.52 -20.01 -19.62
C ALA A 209 2.59 -18.91 -19.08
N LEU A 210 1.99 -18.09 -19.96
CA LEU A 210 1.10 -17.00 -19.57
C LEU A 210 -0.13 -17.49 -18.78
N GLY A 211 -0.76 -18.59 -19.22
CA GLY A 211 -1.93 -19.15 -18.55
C GLY A 211 -1.62 -19.64 -17.13
N ALA A 212 -0.47 -20.28 -16.95
CA ALA A 212 0.03 -20.69 -15.64
C ALA A 212 0.36 -19.48 -14.77
N SER A 213 1.09 -18.50 -15.33
CA SER A 213 1.47 -17.23 -14.68
C SER A 213 0.28 -16.44 -14.15
N ILE A 214 -0.66 -16.09 -15.04
CA ILE A 214 -1.82 -15.25 -14.72
C ILE A 214 -2.68 -15.92 -13.64
N THR A 215 -2.89 -17.23 -13.77
CA THR A 215 -3.71 -17.98 -12.81
C THR A 215 -2.99 -18.17 -11.47
N ALA A 216 -1.68 -18.48 -11.48
CA ALA A 216 -0.86 -18.65 -10.28
C ALA A 216 -0.79 -17.35 -9.47
N SER A 217 -0.64 -16.22 -10.16
CA SER A 217 -0.62 -14.88 -9.60
C SER A 217 -1.98 -14.51 -8.98
N GLY A 218 -3.09 -14.78 -9.69
CA GLY A 218 -4.45 -14.60 -9.17
C GLY A 218 -4.74 -15.41 -7.90
N VAL A 219 -4.45 -16.71 -7.94
CA VAL A 219 -4.64 -17.61 -6.79
C VAL A 219 -3.75 -17.20 -5.62
N GLY A 220 -2.50 -16.83 -5.89
CA GLY A 220 -1.58 -16.29 -4.87
C GLY A 220 -2.16 -15.05 -4.18
N GLY A 221 -2.72 -14.11 -4.95
CA GLY A 221 -3.37 -12.91 -4.38
C GLY A 221 -4.55 -13.24 -3.47
N ILE A 222 -5.39 -14.21 -3.84
CA ILE A 222 -6.50 -14.67 -3.01
C ILE A 222 -5.99 -15.34 -1.72
N ILE A 223 -5.00 -16.24 -1.82
CA ILE A 223 -4.44 -16.91 -0.64
C ILE A 223 -3.74 -15.89 0.27
N GLY A 224 -3.01 -14.93 -0.29
CA GLY A 224 -2.41 -13.82 0.47
C GLY A 224 -3.44 -12.99 1.21
N ALA A 225 -4.58 -12.69 0.59
CA ALA A 225 -5.69 -12.01 1.24
C ALA A 225 -6.36 -12.84 2.35
N ILE A 226 -6.43 -14.17 2.19
CA ILE A 226 -6.87 -15.08 3.25
C ILE A 226 -5.89 -15.06 4.42
N VAL A 227 -4.58 -15.11 4.15
CA VAL A 227 -3.56 -14.98 5.20
C VAL A 227 -3.71 -13.64 5.92
N PHE A 228 -3.90 -12.54 5.19
CA PHE A 228 -4.21 -11.23 5.77
C PHE A 228 -5.41 -11.29 6.71
N ALA A 229 -6.55 -11.83 6.26
CA ALA A 229 -7.78 -11.94 7.06
C ALA A 229 -7.60 -12.78 8.32
N ILE A 230 -6.82 -13.86 8.25
CA ILE A 230 -6.50 -14.72 9.41
C ILE A 230 -5.57 -13.99 10.40
N MET A 231 -4.66 -13.17 9.89
CA MET A 231 -3.69 -12.45 10.72
C MET A 231 -4.29 -11.26 11.48
N ILE A 232 -5.40 -10.66 11.02
CA ILE A 232 -6.08 -9.56 11.73
C ILE A 232 -6.35 -9.89 13.21
N PRO A 233 -7.10 -10.95 13.57
CA PRO A 233 -7.39 -11.27 14.97
C PRO A 233 -6.15 -11.71 15.77
N ILE A 234 -5.07 -12.13 15.09
CA ILE A 234 -3.80 -12.49 15.72
C ILE A 234 -3.01 -11.22 16.08
N LEU A 235 -3.04 -10.22 15.19
CA LEU A 235 -2.34 -8.94 15.36
C LEU A 235 -3.09 -7.97 16.27
N GLU A 236 -4.42 -8.02 16.32
CA GLU A 236 -5.25 -7.15 17.15
C GLU A 236 -4.73 -7.00 18.60
N PRO A 237 -4.53 -8.06 19.40
CA PRO A 237 -4.05 -7.91 20.77
C PRO A 237 -2.62 -7.35 20.85
N VAL A 238 -1.79 -7.62 19.84
CA VAL A 238 -0.43 -7.10 19.77
C VAL A 238 -0.50 -5.60 19.54
N VAL A 239 -1.23 -5.17 18.51
CA VAL A 239 -1.43 -3.78 18.10
C VAL A 239 -2.04 -2.93 19.22
N LEU A 240 -3.04 -3.47 19.94
CA LEU A 240 -3.70 -2.78 21.05
C LEU A 240 -2.85 -2.68 22.32
N ALA A 241 -1.78 -3.47 22.43
CA ALA A 241 -0.83 -3.37 23.54
C ALA A 241 0.21 -2.25 23.37
N PHE A 242 0.29 -1.62 22.18
CA PHE A 242 1.22 -0.53 21.92
C PHE A 242 0.77 0.74 22.63
N SER A 243 1.75 1.45 23.17
CA SER A 243 1.56 2.77 23.75
C SER A 243 2.51 3.77 23.09
N PRO A 244 2.48 5.07 23.47
CA PRO A 244 3.40 6.08 22.92
C PRO A 244 4.88 5.65 22.94
N ALA A 245 5.31 4.94 23.99
CA ALA A 245 6.69 4.42 24.08
C ALA A 245 7.05 3.50 22.91
N GLU A 246 6.17 2.55 22.61
CA GLU A 246 6.39 1.58 21.55
C GLU A 246 6.17 2.17 20.16
N PHE A 247 5.34 3.20 20.00
CA PHE A 247 5.25 3.96 18.75
C PHE A 247 6.52 4.73 18.42
N PHE A 248 7.13 5.37 19.41
CA PHE A 248 8.44 6.00 19.23
C PHE A 248 9.46 4.96 18.75
N LEU A 249 9.55 3.81 19.43
CA LEU A 249 10.47 2.75 19.06
C LEU A 249 10.13 2.10 17.71
N LEU A 250 8.85 1.97 17.35
CA LEU A 250 8.43 1.53 16.01
C LEU A 250 8.86 2.50 14.92
N ALA A 251 8.79 3.80 15.18
CA ALA A 251 9.26 4.80 14.22
C ALA A 251 10.77 4.65 13.97
N ILE A 252 11.55 4.46 15.04
CA ILE A 252 12.99 4.16 14.95
C ILE A 252 13.24 2.84 14.22
N LEU A 253 12.50 1.79 14.56
CA LEU A 253 12.58 0.49 13.89
C LEU A 253 12.22 0.60 12.40
N GLY A 254 11.20 1.38 12.05
CA GLY A 254 10.81 1.68 10.68
C GLY A 254 11.98 2.26 9.88
N ILE A 255 12.73 3.21 10.45
CA ILE A 255 13.94 3.78 9.83
C ILE A 255 15.02 2.74 9.62
N THR A 256 15.19 1.80 10.56
CA THR A 256 16.13 0.69 10.36
C THR A 256 15.69 -0.25 9.23
N PHE A 257 14.39 -0.55 9.10
CA PHE A 257 13.86 -1.39 8.01
C PHE A 257 13.94 -0.73 6.64
N ILE A 258 13.69 0.58 6.59
CA ILE A 258 13.91 1.40 5.41
C ILE A 258 15.35 1.27 4.89
N ALA A 259 16.32 1.18 5.80
CA ALA A 259 17.72 0.98 5.46
C ALA A 259 17.99 -0.38 4.78
N PHE A 260 17.19 -1.41 5.08
CA PHE A 260 17.23 -2.70 4.38
C PHE A 260 16.57 -2.66 3.01
N LEU A 261 15.49 -1.88 2.86
CA LEU A 261 14.78 -1.72 1.58
C LEU A 261 15.64 -1.03 0.50
N ALA A 262 16.68 -0.30 0.92
CA ALA A 262 17.66 0.38 0.08
C ALA A 262 18.66 -0.56 -0.66
N GLY A 263 18.32 -1.84 -0.84
CA GLY A 263 19.21 -2.87 -1.38
C GLY A 263 20.03 -2.44 -2.60
N GLY A 264 21.31 -2.83 -2.64
CA GLY A 264 22.20 -2.62 -3.79
C GLY A 264 23.21 -1.46 -3.68
N GLY A 265 23.08 -0.55 -2.71
CA GLY A 265 23.97 0.63 -2.64
C GLY A 265 24.04 1.29 -1.27
N SER A 266 24.61 0.60 -0.27
CA SER A 266 24.83 1.06 1.11
C SER A 266 23.56 1.43 1.91
N ILE A 267 23.30 0.62 2.94
CA ILE A 267 22.29 0.81 4.00
C ILE A 267 22.30 2.26 4.54
N PHE A 268 23.49 2.87 4.59
CA PHE A 268 23.71 4.25 4.98
C PHE A 268 22.93 5.27 4.15
N LYS A 269 22.80 5.10 2.82
CA LYS A 269 21.99 6.01 1.99
C LYS A 269 20.53 6.01 2.43
N GLY A 270 19.97 4.84 2.75
CA GLY A 270 18.60 4.71 3.24
C GLY A 270 18.38 5.43 4.57
N ILE A 271 19.30 5.24 5.52
CA ILE A 271 19.24 5.91 6.83
C ILE A 271 19.34 7.43 6.66
N ILE A 272 20.30 7.93 5.88
CA ILE A 272 20.48 9.38 5.65
C ILE A 272 19.22 10.00 5.06
N VAL A 273 18.61 9.38 4.05
CA VAL A 273 17.39 9.92 3.42
C VAL A 273 16.20 9.84 4.37
N GLY A 274 16.10 8.79 5.18
CA GLY A 274 15.05 8.66 6.20
C GLY A 274 15.18 9.73 7.31
N LEU A 275 16.40 9.94 7.82
CA LEU A 275 16.70 11.00 8.79
C LEU A 275 16.50 12.39 8.18
N PHE A 276 16.83 12.58 6.91
CA PHE A 276 16.54 13.82 6.20
C PHE A 276 15.02 14.08 6.13
N GLY A 277 14.23 13.05 5.85
CA GLY A 277 12.76 13.12 5.93
C GLY A 277 12.28 13.50 7.33
N MET A 278 12.80 12.86 8.39
CA MET A 278 12.44 13.20 9.78
C MET A 278 12.83 14.61 10.16
N MET A 279 14.01 15.08 9.74
CA MET A 279 14.45 16.44 9.99
C MET A 279 13.45 17.43 9.39
N LEU A 280 13.04 17.21 8.14
CA LEU A 280 12.04 18.03 7.48
C LEU A 280 10.63 17.91 8.10
N ALA A 281 10.33 16.81 8.81
CA ALA A 281 9.08 16.65 9.54
C ALA A 281 8.94 17.62 10.72
N THR A 282 10.07 18.11 11.25
CA THR A 282 10.11 19.08 12.37
C THR A 282 9.89 20.53 11.92
N VAL A 283 9.82 20.78 10.61
CA VAL A 283 9.47 22.10 10.07
C VAL A 283 8.01 22.40 10.42
N GLY A 284 7.79 23.56 11.04
CA GLY A 284 6.48 24.05 11.47
C GLY A 284 6.40 24.27 12.96
N MET A 285 5.19 24.37 13.48
CA MET A 285 4.94 24.61 14.90
C MET A 285 5.29 23.37 15.72
N ASP A 286 6.08 23.55 16.77
CA ASP A 286 6.27 22.52 17.79
C ASP A 286 4.93 22.27 18.50
N PRO A 287 4.36 21.05 18.44
CA PRO A 287 3.08 20.73 19.07
C PRO A 287 3.10 20.86 20.60
N TYR A 288 4.29 20.87 21.23
CA TYR A 288 4.42 20.97 22.67
C TYR A 288 4.65 22.40 23.15
N THR A 289 5.59 23.13 22.55
CA THR A 289 5.93 24.50 22.97
C THR A 289 5.14 25.59 22.23
N GLY A 290 4.53 25.27 21.09
CA GLY A 290 3.89 26.24 20.21
C GLY A 290 4.88 27.22 19.58
N THR A 291 6.16 26.86 19.47
CA THR A 291 7.19 27.70 18.84
C THR A 291 7.43 27.26 17.39
N PRO A 292 7.57 28.19 16.43
CA PRO A 292 7.88 27.84 15.05
C PRO A 292 9.32 27.34 14.93
N ARG A 293 9.51 26.18 14.31
CA ARG A 293 10.82 25.55 14.05
C ARG A 293 11.07 25.48 12.55
N TYR A 294 12.18 26.05 12.10
CA TYR A 294 12.59 26.10 10.69
C TYR A 294 11.57 26.74 9.72
N ALA A 295 10.50 27.36 10.24
CA ALA A 295 9.49 28.08 9.47
C ALA A 295 9.79 29.59 9.37
N GLY A 296 10.50 30.16 10.34
CA GLY A 296 10.70 31.62 10.43
C GLY A 296 9.36 32.36 10.45
N ASP A 297 9.30 33.51 9.78
CA ASP A 297 8.08 34.32 9.65
C ASP A 297 7.18 33.86 8.49
N PHE A 298 7.53 32.77 7.80
CA PHE A 298 6.71 32.22 6.73
C PHE A 298 5.54 31.44 7.31
N LEU A 299 4.38 32.11 7.43
CA LEU A 299 3.16 31.54 7.99
C LEU A 299 2.73 30.24 7.31
N PHE A 300 2.96 30.12 6.01
CA PHE A 300 2.64 28.92 5.23
C PHE A 300 3.40 27.66 5.72
N LEU A 301 4.58 27.83 6.32
CA LEU A 301 5.37 26.73 6.89
C LEU A 301 4.98 26.38 8.32
N TRP A 302 4.06 27.10 8.96
CA TRP A 302 3.67 26.83 10.36
C TRP A 302 2.93 25.49 10.49
N ASP A 303 2.16 25.10 9.48
CA ASP A 303 1.53 23.77 9.39
C ASP A 303 2.54 22.67 8.96
N GLY A 304 3.77 23.10 8.67
CA GLY A 304 4.90 22.31 8.20
C GLY A 304 4.84 22.03 6.70
N LEU A 305 5.72 21.15 6.23
CA LEU A 305 5.76 20.81 4.81
C LEU A 305 4.56 19.95 4.40
N SER A 306 3.91 20.34 3.31
CA SER A 306 2.84 19.57 2.71
C SER A 306 3.33 18.17 2.30
N LEU A 307 2.75 17.14 2.94
CA LEU A 307 3.06 15.74 2.62
C LEU A 307 2.74 15.40 1.16
N VAL A 308 1.65 15.98 0.65
CA VAL A 308 1.23 15.84 -0.76
C VAL A 308 2.33 16.33 -1.70
N THR A 309 2.79 17.56 -1.47
CA THR A 309 3.87 18.19 -2.25
C THR A 309 5.16 17.37 -2.16
N ALA A 310 5.53 16.92 -0.96
CA ALA A 310 6.71 16.10 -0.74
C ALA A 310 6.66 14.76 -1.50
N VAL A 311 5.51 14.07 -1.48
CA VAL A 311 5.32 12.81 -2.19
C VAL A 311 5.40 13.00 -3.70
N LEU A 312 4.71 14.01 -4.25
CA LEU A 312 4.78 14.34 -5.67
C LEU A 312 6.20 14.70 -6.11
N ALA A 313 6.91 15.47 -5.30
CA ALA A 313 8.28 15.91 -5.55
C ALA A 313 9.30 14.77 -5.51
N PHE A 314 9.13 13.76 -4.65
CA PHE A 314 10.09 12.65 -4.57
C PHE A 314 9.74 11.49 -5.49
N PHE A 315 8.46 11.31 -5.85
CA PHE A 315 8.03 10.15 -6.64
C PHE A 315 7.50 10.51 -8.01
N ALA A 316 6.50 11.37 -8.12
CA ALA A 316 5.84 11.62 -9.41
C ALA A 316 6.78 12.37 -10.39
N ILE A 317 7.30 13.53 -9.99
CA ILE A 317 8.09 14.39 -10.90
C ILE A 317 9.42 13.73 -11.29
N PRO A 318 10.25 13.21 -10.35
CA PRO A 318 11.53 12.59 -10.70
C PRO A 318 11.39 11.44 -11.68
N GLU A 319 10.35 10.62 -11.52
CA GLU A 319 10.08 9.52 -12.43
C GLU A 319 9.62 10.00 -13.81
N MET A 320 8.81 11.06 -13.88
CA MET A 320 8.42 11.65 -15.15
C MET A 320 9.61 12.23 -15.91
N VAL A 321 10.52 12.89 -15.19
CA VAL A 321 11.79 13.36 -15.78
C VAL A 321 12.64 12.16 -16.23
N ALA A 322 12.77 11.11 -15.42
CA ALA A 322 13.53 9.92 -15.78
C ALA A 322 12.93 9.19 -17.00
N LEU A 323 11.60 9.07 -17.07
CA LEU A 323 10.87 8.47 -18.18
C LEU A 323 11.01 9.30 -19.46
N ALA A 324 11.01 10.63 -19.34
CA ALA A 324 11.26 11.54 -20.46
C ALA A 324 12.70 11.44 -20.98
N VAL A 325 13.69 11.36 -20.07
CA VAL A 325 15.12 11.27 -20.41
C VAL A 325 15.48 9.91 -21.01
N ARG A 326 14.94 8.81 -20.48
CA ARG A 326 15.24 7.46 -20.98
C ARG A 326 14.74 7.23 -22.40
N GLY A 327 13.63 7.87 -22.78
CA GLY A 327 13.05 7.82 -24.12
C GLY A 327 12.64 6.41 -24.57
N GLY A 328 11.32 6.17 -24.63
CA GLY A 328 10.77 5.22 -25.59
C GLY A 328 10.56 3.76 -25.16
N SER A 329 9.65 3.15 -25.93
CA SER A 329 9.28 1.74 -25.97
C SER A 329 10.51 0.85 -26.24
N ILE A 330 10.82 -0.05 -25.30
CA ILE A 330 11.99 -0.96 -25.31
C ILE A 330 11.68 -2.27 -26.06
N ALA A 331 10.48 -2.43 -26.64
CA ALA A 331 10.14 -3.65 -27.36
C ALA A 331 10.79 -3.68 -28.77
N ALA A 332 12.09 -3.98 -28.83
CA ALA A 332 12.83 -4.30 -30.06
C ALA A 332 12.61 -5.75 -30.53
N VAL A 333 11.58 -6.44 -30.03
CA VAL A 333 11.33 -7.86 -30.34
C VAL A 333 10.23 -7.98 -31.40
N SER A 334 10.45 -8.86 -32.36
CA SER A 334 9.60 -9.06 -33.53
C SER A 334 8.15 -9.39 -33.16
N ARG A 335 7.20 -8.81 -33.91
CA ARG A 335 5.75 -9.04 -33.77
C ARG A 335 5.34 -10.51 -33.95
N ASP A 336 6.24 -11.36 -34.45
CA ASP A 336 5.95 -12.77 -34.76
C ASP A 336 5.79 -13.67 -33.53
N VAL A 337 6.32 -13.28 -32.37
CA VAL A 337 6.18 -14.03 -31.09
C VAL A 337 4.76 -13.89 -30.49
N ALA A 338 3.92 -12.97 -30.99
CA ALA A 338 2.64 -12.60 -30.39
C ALA A 338 1.45 -13.56 -30.66
N LYS A 339 1.64 -14.66 -31.41
CA LYS A 339 0.54 -15.60 -31.70
C LYS A 339 0.33 -16.57 -30.54
N VAL A 340 -0.40 -16.14 -29.52
CA VAL A 340 -0.79 -17.00 -28.40
C VAL A 340 -2.06 -17.79 -28.74
N SER A 341 -2.01 -19.12 -28.62
CA SER A 341 -3.17 -20.00 -28.79
C SER A 341 -3.98 -20.11 -27.49
N TYR A 342 -5.31 -19.94 -27.58
CA TYR A 342 -6.22 -20.15 -26.44
C TYR A 342 -6.13 -21.57 -25.87
N ARG A 343 -5.81 -22.58 -26.71
CA ARG A 343 -5.62 -23.96 -26.24
C ARG A 343 -4.43 -24.07 -25.30
N GLN A 344 -3.30 -23.43 -25.64
CA GLN A 344 -2.11 -23.41 -24.79
C GLN A 344 -2.36 -22.60 -23.52
N LEU A 345 -3.07 -21.47 -23.62
CA LEU A 345 -3.48 -20.69 -22.47
C LEU A 345 -4.27 -21.52 -21.46
N PHE A 346 -5.30 -22.23 -21.93
CA PHE A 346 -6.11 -23.10 -21.08
C PHE A 346 -5.30 -24.26 -20.49
N GLN A 347 -4.34 -24.83 -21.24
CA GLN A 347 -3.41 -25.81 -20.69
C GLN A 347 -2.60 -25.23 -19.53
N GLY A 348 -2.11 -23.99 -19.65
CA GLY A 348 -1.42 -23.28 -18.58
C GLY A 348 -2.29 -23.05 -17.34
N VAL A 349 -3.53 -22.62 -17.53
CA VAL A 349 -4.51 -22.46 -16.43
C VAL A 349 -4.69 -23.77 -15.65
N LEU A 350 -4.75 -24.91 -16.35
CA LEU A 350 -4.88 -26.24 -15.74
C LEU A 350 -3.61 -26.72 -15.02
N GLU A 351 -2.44 -26.11 -15.23
CA GLU A 351 -1.22 -26.48 -14.49
C GLU A 351 -1.26 -26.04 -13.03
N VAL A 352 -1.94 -24.93 -12.72
CA VAL A 352 -2.04 -24.40 -11.36
C VAL A 352 -2.71 -25.39 -10.39
N PRO A 353 -3.92 -25.93 -10.67
CA PRO A 353 -4.52 -26.94 -9.79
C PRO A 353 -3.74 -28.27 -9.77
N ARG A 354 -2.98 -28.61 -10.83
CA ARG A 354 -2.10 -29.79 -10.81
C ARG A 354 -0.92 -29.62 -9.85
N HIS A 355 -0.47 -28.39 -9.64
CA HIS A 355 0.60 -28.03 -8.72
C HIS A 355 0.07 -27.35 -7.45
N TRP A 356 -1.16 -27.69 -7.04
CA TRP A 356 -1.86 -27.03 -5.92
C TRP A 356 -1.04 -26.91 -4.63
N TRP A 357 -0.23 -27.92 -4.33
CA TRP A 357 0.59 -27.91 -3.13
C TRP A 357 1.80 -26.98 -3.22
N LEU A 358 2.37 -26.82 -4.42
CA LEU A 358 3.40 -25.81 -4.67
C LEU A 358 2.79 -24.41 -4.47
N VAL A 359 1.62 -24.17 -5.06
CA VAL A 359 0.88 -22.91 -4.96
C VAL A 359 0.59 -22.54 -3.50
N ILE A 360 0.06 -23.46 -2.69
CA ILE A 360 -0.17 -23.17 -1.26
C ILE A 360 1.13 -22.82 -0.55
N ARG A 361 2.19 -23.62 -0.71
CA ARG A 361 3.47 -23.40 -0.02
C ARG A 361 4.08 -22.06 -0.39
N THR A 362 4.14 -21.73 -1.69
CA THR A 362 4.74 -20.48 -2.17
C THR A 362 3.86 -19.27 -1.86
N SER A 363 2.54 -19.44 -1.76
CA SER A 363 1.63 -18.38 -1.27
C SER A 363 1.90 -18.05 0.19
N ILE A 364 2.03 -19.07 1.05
CA ILE A 364 2.32 -18.88 2.48
C ILE A 364 3.70 -18.24 2.64
N ILE A 365 4.72 -18.74 1.94
CA ILE A 365 6.06 -18.15 1.97
C ILE A 365 6.01 -16.70 1.49
N GLY A 366 5.33 -16.41 0.38
CA GLY A 366 5.16 -15.05 -0.15
C GLY A 366 4.48 -14.12 0.86
N ALA A 367 3.36 -14.53 1.44
CA ALA A 367 2.65 -13.75 2.45
C ALA A 367 3.51 -13.51 3.71
N VAL A 368 4.26 -14.53 4.17
CA VAL A 368 5.19 -14.39 5.31
C VAL A 368 6.32 -13.42 5.01
N ILE A 369 6.92 -13.51 3.82
CA ILE A 369 7.96 -12.56 3.40
C ILE A 369 7.39 -11.15 3.28
N GLY A 370 6.17 -11.00 2.78
CA GLY A 370 5.48 -9.71 2.72
C GLY A 370 5.26 -9.09 4.10
N MET A 371 5.01 -9.89 5.14
CA MET A 371 4.88 -9.39 6.52
C MET A 371 6.20 -8.84 7.07
N ILE A 372 7.35 -9.20 6.50
CA ILE A 372 8.65 -8.71 6.94
C ILE A 372 8.96 -7.39 6.20
N PRO A 373 9.02 -6.25 6.91
CA PRO A 373 9.27 -4.98 6.26
C PRO A 373 10.60 -4.94 5.52
N GLY A 374 10.59 -4.38 4.31
CA GLY A 374 11.81 -4.10 3.55
C GLY A 374 12.36 -5.27 2.72
N LEU A 375 11.84 -6.51 2.85
CA LEU A 375 12.28 -7.63 2.02
C LEU A 375 11.77 -7.54 0.56
N GLY A 376 10.59 -6.95 0.35
CA GLY A 376 10.02 -6.75 -0.99
C GLY A 376 9.62 -8.05 -1.70
N GLY A 377 9.17 -7.95 -2.96
CA GLY A 377 8.68 -9.12 -3.70
C GLY A 377 9.76 -9.90 -4.43
N SER A 378 10.85 -9.24 -4.83
CA SER A 378 11.97 -9.92 -5.48
C SER A 378 12.58 -11.00 -4.59
N ALA A 379 12.75 -10.70 -3.29
CA ALA A 379 13.21 -11.72 -2.33
C ALA A 379 12.22 -12.88 -2.23
N ALA A 380 10.90 -12.60 -2.22
CA ALA A 380 9.87 -13.63 -2.20
C ALA A 380 9.88 -14.50 -3.46
N ALA A 381 9.96 -13.88 -4.63
CA ALA A 381 10.00 -14.56 -5.92
C ALA A 381 11.22 -15.49 -6.03
N TRP A 382 12.42 -14.98 -5.71
CA TRP A 382 13.64 -15.79 -5.74
C TRP A 382 13.66 -16.91 -4.70
N MET A 383 13.15 -16.65 -3.48
CA MET A 383 13.06 -17.68 -2.45
C MET A 383 12.09 -18.79 -2.85
N CYS A 384 10.93 -18.44 -3.41
CA CYS A 384 9.95 -19.41 -3.89
C CYS A 384 10.42 -20.15 -5.15
N TYR A 385 11.18 -19.50 -6.03
CA TYR A 385 11.86 -20.17 -7.14
C TYR A 385 12.85 -21.23 -6.62
N GLY A 386 13.73 -20.85 -5.68
CA GLY A 386 14.64 -21.79 -5.03
C GLY A 386 13.93 -22.92 -4.30
N HIS A 387 12.81 -22.62 -3.62
CA HIS A 387 11.97 -23.63 -3.00
C HIS A 387 11.38 -24.62 -4.02
N ALA A 388 10.94 -24.12 -5.19
CA ALA A 388 10.44 -24.97 -6.27
C ALA A 388 11.53 -25.89 -6.82
N VAL A 389 12.75 -25.37 -7.03
CA VAL A 389 13.90 -26.17 -7.46
C VAL A 389 14.19 -27.29 -6.44
N GLN A 390 14.25 -26.96 -5.15
CA GLN A 390 14.59 -27.91 -4.08
C GLN A 390 13.51 -28.98 -3.85
N THR A 391 12.26 -28.66 -4.14
CA THR A 391 11.12 -29.57 -3.90
C THR A 391 10.67 -30.32 -5.15
N SER A 392 11.24 -29.99 -6.31
CA SER A 392 10.91 -30.65 -7.57
C SER A 392 11.57 -32.03 -7.70
N LYS A 393 10.86 -32.94 -8.36
CA LYS A 393 11.40 -34.26 -8.75
C LYS A 393 12.31 -34.19 -9.98
N THR A 394 12.26 -33.08 -10.72
CA THR A 394 13.06 -32.85 -11.94
C THR A 394 13.71 -31.46 -11.89
N PRO A 395 14.71 -31.23 -11.01
CA PRO A 395 15.40 -29.94 -10.90
C PRO A 395 16.12 -29.50 -12.19
N GLU A 396 16.44 -30.43 -13.07
CA GLU A 396 17.19 -30.21 -14.32
C GLU A 396 16.37 -29.43 -15.36
N ARG A 397 15.03 -29.33 -15.18
CA ARG A 397 14.14 -28.59 -16.10
C ARG A 397 14.15 -27.08 -15.86
N PHE A 398 14.58 -26.63 -14.68
CA PHE A 398 14.59 -25.21 -14.29
C PHE A 398 15.65 -24.44 -15.08
N GLY A 399 15.34 -23.21 -15.47
CA GLY A 399 16.14 -22.41 -16.41
C GLY A 399 15.99 -22.86 -17.88
N HIS A 400 15.24 -23.93 -18.12
CA HIS A 400 14.96 -24.48 -19.46
C HIS A 400 13.47 -24.52 -19.76
N GLY A 401 12.61 -23.94 -18.92
CA GLY A 401 11.16 -23.86 -19.14
C GLY A 401 10.36 -24.85 -18.30
N ALA A 402 10.69 -24.97 -17.01
CA ALA A 402 9.84 -25.63 -16.03
C ALA A 402 8.65 -24.73 -15.66
N VAL A 403 7.42 -25.24 -15.79
CA VAL A 403 6.21 -24.49 -15.44
C VAL A 403 6.17 -24.18 -13.93
N GLU A 404 6.77 -25.06 -13.13
CA GLU A 404 6.96 -24.91 -11.69
C GLU A 404 7.80 -23.65 -11.36
N GLY A 405 8.78 -23.34 -12.23
CA GLY A 405 9.61 -22.13 -12.15
C GLY A 405 8.88 -20.85 -12.55
N VAL A 406 7.67 -20.94 -13.11
CA VAL A 406 6.76 -19.82 -13.36
C VAL A 406 5.71 -19.72 -12.25
N ILE A 407 5.07 -20.84 -11.89
CA ILE A 407 4.02 -20.88 -10.87
C ILE A 407 4.53 -20.39 -9.51
N ALA A 408 5.70 -20.87 -9.08
CA ALA A 408 6.22 -20.57 -7.75
C ALA A 408 6.50 -19.09 -7.48
N PRO A 409 7.29 -18.38 -8.30
CA PRO A 409 7.53 -16.95 -8.10
C PRO A 409 6.26 -16.11 -8.26
N GLU A 410 5.37 -16.45 -9.19
CA GLU A 410 4.17 -15.66 -9.45
C GLU A 410 3.13 -15.75 -8.35
N THR A 411 2.91 -16.95 -7.83
CA THR A 411 2.08 -17.12 -6.65
C THR A 411 2.64 -16.36 -5.45
N ALA A 412 3.96 -16.35 -5.27
CA ALA A 412 4.61 -15.64 -4.17
C ALA A 412 4.50 -14.12 -4.31
N SER A 413 4.69 -13.60 -5.53
CA SER A 413 4.64 -12.18 -5.88
C SER A 413 3.33 -11.55 -5.44
N ASN A 414 2.20 -12.14 -5.82
CA ASN A 414 0.88 -11.61 -5.46
C ASN A 414 0.45 -11.98 -4.03
N ALA A 415 0.83 -13.14 -3.49
CA ALA A 415 0.51 -13.47 -2.09
C ALA A 415 1.20 -12.52 -1.10
N LYS A 416 2.39 -12.04 -1.45
CA LYS A 416 3.15 -11.03 -0.71
C LYS A 416 2.39 -9.72 -0.54
N GLU A 417 1.51 -9.33 -1.46
CA GLU A 417 0.74 -8.09 -1.31
C GLU A 417 -0.22 -8.14 -0.12
N GLY A 418 -0.87 -9.29 0.10
CA GLY A 418 -1.67 -9.52 1.30
C GLY A 418 -0.83 -9.49 2.57
N GLY A 419 0.35 -10.11 2.55
CA GLY A 419 1.29 -10.04 3.68
C GLY A 419 1.81 -8.64 3.98
N SER A 420 2.10 -7.86 2.93
CA SER A 420 2.70 -6.52 3.01
C SER A 420 1.73 -5.46 3.51
N LEU A 421 0.42 -5.66 3.30
CA LEU A 421 -0.61 -4.77 3.85
C LEU A 421 -0.65 -4.80 5.38
N LEU A 422 -0.31 -5.92 6.03
CA LEU A 422 -0.37 -6.04 7.49
C LEU A 422 0.55 -5.02 8.21
N PRO A 423 1.88 -5.01 7.96
CA PRO A 423 2.74 -4.02 8.61
C PRO A 423 2.47 -2.60 8.11
N THR A 424 2.09 -2.47 6.83
CA THR A 424 1.80 -1.16 6.23
C THR A 424 0.61 -0.49 6.92
N LEU A 425 -0.51 -1.21 7.10
CA LEU A 425 -1.75 -0.66 7.67
C LEU A 425 -1.71 -0.53 9.19
N PHE A 426 -1.14 -1.50 9.90
CA PHE A 426 -1.23 -1.53 11.38
C PHE A 426 -0.05 -0.89 12.10
N PHE A 427 1.13 -0.87 11.48
CA PHE A 427 2.33 -0.29 12.08
C PHE A 427 2.84 0.95 11.34
N GLY A 428 2.28 1.27 10.17
CA GLY A 428 2.78 2.38 9.34
C GLY A 428 4.18 2.12 8.79
N ILE A 429 4.57 0.84 8.68
CA ILE A 429 5.88 0.43 8.14
C ILE A 429 5.64 -0.34 6.85
N PRO A 430 6.14 0.13 5.70
CA PRO A 430 5.83 -0.51 4.44
C PRO A 430 6.49 -1.89 4.30
N GLY A 431 5.70 -2.88 3.90
CA GLY A 431 6.19 -4.25 3.62
C GLY A 431 7.10 -4.33 2.40
N SER A 432 6.90 -3.43 1.43
CA SER A 432 7.64 -3.38 0.17
C SER A 432 7.90 -1.94 -0.29
N SER A 433 8.74 -1.78 -1.30
CA SER A 433 8.97 -0.49 -1.96
C SER A 433 7.72 0.10 -2.61
N GLY A 434 6.84 -0.72 -3.17
CA GLY A 434 5.57 -0.26 -3.73
C GLY A 434 4.63 0.22 -2.63
N MET A 435 4.55 -0.55 -1.54
CA MET A 435 3.76 -0.18 -0.36
C MET A 435 4.23 1.11 0.30
N ALA A 436 5.52 1.46 0.22
CA ALA A 436 6.01 2.75 0.71
C ALA A 436 5.41 3.93 -0.07
N VAL A 437 5.30 3.81 -1.39
CA VAL A 437 4.65 4.83 -2.23
C VAL A 437 3.14 4.83 -1.97
N LEU A 438 2.53 3.65 -1.88
CA LEU A 438 1.10 3.50 -1.57
C LEU A 438 0.75 4.16 -0.23
N MET A 439 1.60 3.99 0.78
CA MET A 439 1.42 4.59 2.11
C MET A 439 1.44 6.12 2.03
N GLY A 440 2.35 6.69 1.24
CA GLY A 440 2.33 8.13 0.96
C GLY A 440 1.02 8.57 0.33
N ALA A 441 0.50 7.80 -0.64
CA ALA A 441 -0.78 8.09 -1.30
C ALA A 441 -2.01 7.89 -0.40
N PHE A 442 -1.97 6.93 0.53
CA PHE A 442 -3.01 6.73 1.54
C PHE A 442 -3.12 7.91 2.49
N LEU A 443 -1.99 8.50 2.89
CA LEU A 443 -2.01 9.68 3.75
C LEU A 443 -2.61 10.90 3.04
N ILE A 444 -2.40 11.02 1.72
CA ILE A 444 -3.07 12.04 0.89
C ILE A 444 -4.59 11.87 0.92
N LEU A 445 -5.07 10.63 0.94
CA LEU A 445 -6.49 10.29 1.06
C LEU A 445 -7.03 10.37 2.49
N GLY A 446 -6.21 10.79 3.46
CA GLY A 446 -6.57 10.86 4.87
C GLY A 446 -6.55 9.51 5.60
N ILE A 447 -6.09 8.43 4.97
CA ILE A 447 -5.85 7.16 5.66
C ILE A 447 -4.55 7.29 6.42
N GLN A 448 -4.63 7.24 7.75
CA GLN A 448 -3.47 7.23 8.63
C GLN A 448 -3.21 5.80 9.12
N PRO A 449 -2.22 5.09 8.54
CA PRO A 449 -1.87 3.77 9.00
C PRO A 449 -1.36 3.80 10.44
N GLY A 450 -1.69 2.76 11.19
CA GLY A 450 -1.38 2.63 12.60
C GLY A 450 -2.47 1.86 13.35
N PRO A 451 -2.40 1.80 14.69
CA PRO A 451 -3.32 0.97 15.47
C PRO A 451 -4.77 1.44 15.46
N ALA A 452 -5.01 2.72 15.15
CA ALA A 452 -6.35 3.24 14.90
C ALA A 452 -7.06 2.52 13.74
N MET A 453 -6.32 1.91 12.80
CA MET A 453 -6.90 1.09 11.74
C MET A 453 -7.56 -0.19 12.28
N MET A 454 -7.08 -0.71 13.41
CA MET A 454 -7.65 -1.90 14.04
C MET A 454 -8.88 -1.56 14.90
N THR A 455 -8.93 -0.36 15.48
CA THR A 455 -10.03 0.06 16.37
C THR A 455 -11.14 0.83 15.68
N ASN A 456 -10.78 1.83 14.87
CA ASN A 456 -11.69 2.86 14.37
C ASN A 456 -11.98 2.71 12.87
N HIS A 457 -11.07 2.08 12.12
CA HIS A 457 -11.16 1.99 10.65
C HIS A 457 -11.09 0.54 10.16
N LEU A 458 -11.64 -0.39 10.94
CA LEU A 458 -11.65 -1.81 10.58
C LEU A 458 -12.49 -2.07 9.31
N ASP A 459 -13.48 -1.22 9.06
CA ASP A 459 -14.24 -1.18 7.80
C ASP A 459 -13.31 -0.92 6.60
N VAL A 460 -12.42 0.08 6.69
CA VAL A 460 -11.42 0.38 5.65
C VAL A 460 -10.48 -0.81 5.46
N VAL A 461 -10.00 -1.43 6.54
CA VAL A 461 -9.12 -2.61 6.49
C VAL A 461 -9.78 -3.76 5.70
N TRP A 462 -11.02 -4.09 6.01
CA TRP A 462 -11.76 -5.14 5.29
C TRP A 462 -12.06 -4.76 3.86
N THR A 463 -12.42 -3.51 3.57
CA THR A 463 -12.62 -3.03 2.19
C THR A 463 -11.34 -3.14 1.36
N LEU A 464 -10.17 -2.82 1.92
CA LEU A 464 -8.89 -2.97 1.22
C LEU A 464 -8.54 -4.44 0.96
N MET A 465 -8.83 -5.33 1.91
CA MET A 465 -8.69 -6.78 1.71
C MET A 465 -9.60 -7.30 0.58
N TRP A 466 -10.86 -6.87 0.55
CA TRP A 466 -11.78 -7.22 -0.53
C TRP A 466 -11.37 -6.62 -1.87
N ALA A 467 -10.82 -5.41 -1.88
CA ALA A 467 -10.26 -4.79 -3.07
C ALA A 467 -9.10 -5.61 -3.65
N LEU A 468 -8.24 -6.17 -2.79
CA LEU A 468 -7.17 -7.08 -3.21
C LEU A 468 -7.71 -8.37 -3.85
N VAL A 469 -8.77 -8.96 -3.28
CA VAL A 469 -9.38 -10.19 -3.82
C VAL A 469 -10.11 -9.93 -5.12
N VAL A 470 -11.04 -8.99 -5.12
CA VAL A 470 -11.91 -8.72 -6.29
C VAL A 470 -11.11 -8.09 -7.41
N GLY A 471 -10.16 -7.20 -7.11
CA GLY A 471 -9.25 -6.63 -8.11
C GLY A 471 -8.43 -7.71 -8.83
N ASN A 472 -7.86 -8.67 -8.09
CA ASN A 472 -7.14 -9.79 -8.69
C ASN A 472 -8.04 -10.70 -9.52
N ILE A 473 -9.26 -11.01 -9.06
CA ILE A 473 -10.23 -11.80 -9.83
C ILE A 473 -10.56 -11.11 -11.16
N ILE A 474 -10.84 -9.80 -11.12
CA ILE A 474 -11.13 -9.00 -12.33
C ILE A 474 -9.93 -9.00 -13.27
N ALA A 475 -8.72 -8.75 -12.74
CA ALA A 475 -7.49 -8.72 -13.55
C ALA A 475 -7.21 -10.06 -14.25
N VAL A 476 -7.27 -11.17 -13.51
CA VAL A 476 -7.08 -12.52 -14.04
C VAL A 476 -8.10 -12.82 -15.12
N THR A 477 -9.36 -12.55 -14.85
CA THR A 477 -10.46 -12.75 -15.80
C THR A 477 -10.20 -11.94 -17.07
N PHE A 478 -9.92 -10.65 -16.93
CA PHE A 478 -9.65 -9.75 -18.04
C PHE A 478 -8.45 -10.18 -18.89
N LEU A 479 -7.32 -10.52 -18.26
CA LEU A 479 -6.12 -10.97 -18.94
C LEU A 479 -6.33 -12.29 -19.68
N LEU A 480 -7.07 -13.25 -19.10
CA LEU A 480 -7.37 -14.52 -19.77
C LEU A 480 -8.24 -14.34 -21.02
N PHE A 481 -9.18 -13.38 -21.02
CA PHE A 481 -10.01 -13.09 -22.19
C PHE A 481 -9.27 -12.32 -23.29
N ILE A 482 -8.48 -11.31 -22.91
CA ILE A 482 -7.88 -10.34 -23.85
C ILE A 482 -6.46 -10.73 -24.27
N ASN A 483 -5.90 -11.80 -23.72
CA ASN A 483 -4.52 -12.28 -23.90
C ASN A 483 -3.91 -12.11 -25.31
N ARG A 484 -4.68 -12.35 -26.39
CA ARG A 484 -4.22 -12.18 -27.78
C ARG A 484 -3.78 -10.75 -28.11
N TRP A 485 -4.36 -9.74 -27.46
CA TRP A 485 -4.07 -8.33 -27.66
C TRP A 485 -3.11 -7.77 -26.61
N VAL A 486 -2.81 -8.52 -25.55
CA VAL A 486 -1.97 -8.01 -24.45
C VAL A 486 -0.53 -7.80 -24.90
N ALA A 487 -0.04 -8.60 -25.86
CA ALA A 487 1.28 -8.36 -26.49
C ALA A 487 1.36 -7.03 -27.25
N LEU A 488 0.22 -6.45 -27.67
CA LEU A 488 0.19 -5.12 -28.31
C LEU A 488 0.29 -3.98 -27.28
N LEU A 489 -0.16 -4.20 -26.04
CA LEU A 489 -0.07 -3.22 -24.95
C LEU A 489 1.39 -2.96 -24.56
N THR A 490 2.29 -3.93 -24.76
CA THR A 490 3.73 -3.79 -24.48
C THR A 490 4.42 -2.73 -25.37
N PHE A 491 3.80 -2.33 -26.48
CA PHE A 491 4.35 -1.32 -27.38
C PHE A 491 3.93 0.12 -27.05
N VAL A 492 3.09 0.33 -26.04
CA VAL A 492 2.65 1.68 -25.65
C VAL A 492 3.84 2.48 -25.10
N ASN A 493 4.06 3.67 -25.66
CA ASN A 493 5.15 4.53 -25.22
C ASN A 493 4.74 5.32 -23.97
N GLY A 494 5.28 4.94 -22.81
CA GLY A 494 5.05 5.63 -21.53
C GLY A 494 5.39 7.12 -21.54
N SER A 495 6.27 7.58 -22.43
CA SER A 495 6.61 9.00 -22.55
C SER A 495 5.41 9.89 -22.89
N MET A 496 4.32 9.34 -23.46
CA MET A 496 3.10 10.10 -23.71
C MET A 496 2.38 10.53 -22.42
N LEU A 497 2.59 9.83 -21.30
CA LEU A 497 1.95 10.13 -20.01
C LEU A 497 2.62 11.30 -19.27
N VAL A 498 3.90 11.56 -19.57
CA VAL A 498 4.72 12.57 -18.91
C VAL A 498 4.07 13.96 -18.84
N PRO A 499 3.63 14.59 -19.95
CA PRO A 499 3.09 15.95 -19.88
C PRO A 499 1.81 16.04 -19.04
N PHE A 500 0.93 15.04 -19.13
CA PHE A 500 -0.30 15.01 -18.36
C PHE A 500 0.00 14.90 -16.86
N ILE A 501 0.91 14.00 -16.47
CA ILE A 501 1.24 13.77 -15.06
C ILE A 501 1.95 14.97 -14.45
N LEU A 502 2.84 15.64 -15.19
CA LEU A 502 3.47 16.87 -14.71
C LEU A 502 2.44 17.98 -14.46
N VAL A 503 1.47 18.16 -15.36
CA VAL A 503 0.38 19.13 -15.17
C VAL A 503 -0.45 18.78 -13.93
N PHE A 504 -0.85 17.52 -13.77
CA PHE A 504 -1.62 17.10 -12.61
C PHE A 504 -0.83 17.15 -11.30
N ALA A 505 0.48 16.91 -11.31
CA ALA A 505 1.33 17.04 -10.13
C ALA A 505 1.43 18.50 -9.67
N VAL A 506 1.66 19.44 -10.59
CA VAL A 506 1.66 20.88 -10.28
C VAL A 506 0.28 21.32 -9.76
N LEU A 507 -0.79 20.92 -10.45
CA LEU A 507 -2.15 21.26 -10.03
C LEU A 507 -2.49 20.65 -8.67
N GLY A 508 -2.12 19.39 -8.43
CA GLY A 508 -2.37 18.68 -7.18
C GLY A 508 -1.67 19.32 -5.98
N SER A 509 -0.41 19.72 -6.16
CA SER A 509 0.35 20.44 -5.12
C SER A 509 -0.28 21.80 -4.78
N TYR A 510 -0.78 22.53 -5.78
CA TYR A 510 -1.44 23.81 -5.56
C TYR A 510 -2.82 23.68 -4.92
N VAL A 511 -3.68 22.80 -5.46
CA VAL A 511 -5.08 22.65 -5.04
C VAL A 511 -5.21 22.11 -3.62
N ASN A 512 -4.24 21.33 -3.13
CA ASN A 512 -4.31 20.70 -1.81
C ASN A 512 -4.49 21.69 -0.67
N GLU A 513 -3.69 22.76 -0.65
CA GLU A 513 -3.69 23.77 0.42
C GLU A 513 -4.05 25.17 -0.09
N GLY A 514 -4.19 25.36 -1.41
CA GLY A 514 -4.46 26.66 -2.01
C GLY A 514 -3.31 27.66 -1.88
N GLN A 515 -2.10 27.18 -1.53
CA GLN A 515 -0.90 27.98 -1.32
C GLN A 515 0.03 27.82 -2.53
N TRP A 516 0.43 28.94 -3.15
CA TRP A 516 1.31 28.92 -4.31
C TRP A 516 2.77 28.62 -3.91
N GLU A 517 3.13 28.88 -2.66
CA GLU A 517 4.43 28.59 -2.04
C GLU A 517 4.77 27.10 -2.12
N ASN A 518 3.75 26.23 -2.08
CA ASN A 518 3.90 24.80 -2.28
C ASN A 518 4.47 24.44 -3.66
N LEU A 519 4.25 25.27 -4.69
CA LEU A 519 4.87 25.07 -6.01
C LEU A 519 6.38 25.32 -5.98
N VAL A 520 6.84 26.28 -5.17
CA VAL A 520 8.28 26.52 -4.98
C VAL A 520 8.90 25.32 -4.27
N ILE A 521 8.27 24.83 -3.20
CA ILE A 521 8.71 23.62 -2.49
C ILE A 521 8.69 22.41 -3.42
N LEU A 522 7.64 22.25 -4.23
CA LEU A 522 7.52 21.17 -5.20
C LEU A 522 8.74 21.14 -6.12
N VAL A 523 9.13 22.27 -6.69
CA VAL A 523 10.30 22.37 -7.57
C VAL A 523 11.59 22.05 -6.81
N LEU A 524 11.82 22.67 -5.65
CA LEU A 524 13.04 22.45 -4.85
C LEU A 524 13.20 20.99 -4.43
N LEU A 525 12.14 20.40 -3.87
CA LEU A 525 12.13 18.99 -3.48
C LEU A 525 12.20 18.07 -4.70
N SER A 526 11.67 18.46 -5.86
CA SER A 526 11.77 17.65 -7.09
C SER A 526 13.20 17.57 -7.60
N VAL A 527 13.97 18.65 -7.48
CA VAL A 527 15.41 18.64 -7.80
C VAL A 527 16.14 17.66 -6.88
N VAL A 528 15.85 17.69 -5.57
CA VAL A 528 16.42 16.74 -4.60
C VAL A 528 15.99 15.31 -4.94
N GLY A 529 14.69 15.07 -5.15
CA GLY A 529 14.14 13.77 -5.50
C GLY A 529 14.72 13.20 -6.78
N TYR A 530 14.91 14.04 -7.81
CA TYR A 530 15.57 13.65 -9.05
C TYR A 530 17.06 13.37 -8.86
N GLY A 531 17.75 14.16 -8.03
CA GLY A 531 19.13 13.88 -7.64
C GLY A 531 19.26 12.50 -6.97
N LEU A 532 18.41 12.20 -6.00
CA LEU A 532 18.39 10.89 -5.35
C LEU A 532 18.13 9.77 -6.35
N LEU A 533 17.17 9.95 -7.28
CA LEU A 533 16.90 8.97 -8.33
C LEU A 533 18.13 8.77 -9.24
N ARG A 534 18.81 9.85 -9.63
CA ARG A 534 19.95 9.81 -10.56
C ARG A 534 21.18 9.13 -9.96
N TYR A 535 21.41 9.29 -8.66
CA TYR A 535 22.55 8.70 -7.94
C TYR A 535 22.24 7.35 -7.25
N ASP A 536 21.09 6.75 -7.57
CA ASP A 536 20.64 5.48 -7.01
C ASP A 536 20.57 5.53 -5.47
N TRP A 537 19.94 6.60 -4.95
CA TRP A 537 19.57 6.72 -3.55
C TRP A 537 18.09 6.35 -3.38
N PRO A 538 17.75 5.58 -2.34
CA PRO A 538 16.37 5.19 -2.08
C PRO A 538 15.52 6.40 -1.68
N ARG A 539 14.43 6.65 -2.41
CA ARG A 539 13.53 7.80 -2.17
C ARG A 539 12.40 7.50 -1.17
N ALA A 540 11.93 6.25 -1.13
CA ALA A 540 10.96 5.77 -0.12
C ALA A 540 11.29 6.11 1.33
N PRO A 541 12.54 5.99 1.80
CA PRO A 541 12.95 6.47 3.11
C PRO A 541 12.48 7.88 3.46
N PHE A 542 12.50 8.80 2.50
CA PHE A 542 12.21 10.22 2.74
C PHE A 542 10.78 10.43 3.20
N VAL A 543 9.80 9.92 2.43
CA VAL A 543 8.38 10.10 2.74
C VAL A 543 8.03 9.41 4.05
N ILE A 544 8.57 8.21 4.28
CA ILE A 544 8.33 7.49 5.53
C ILE A 544 8.97 8.25 6.69
N GLY A 545 10.18 8.78 6.53
CA GLY A 545 10.83 9.63 7.53
C GLY A 545 10.03 10.90 7.84
N LEU A 546 9.44 11.53 6.82
CA LEU A 546 8.59 12.71 6.99
C LEU A 546 7.35 12.41 7.85
N VAL A 547 6.74 11.24 7.66
CA VAL A 547 5.55 10.79 8.39
C VAL A 547 5.91 10.30 9.80
N LEU A 548 6.87 9.38 9.89
CA LEU A 548 7.34 8.83 11.15
C LEU A 548 8.01 9.88 12.02
N GLY A 549 8.57 10.95 11.44
CA GLY A 549 9.14 12.07 12.19
C GLY A 549 8.15 12.72 13.14
N ARG A 550 6.96 13.11 12.63
CA ARG A 550 5.89 13.69 13.47
C ARG A 550 5.39 12.70 14.51
N ILE A 551 5.12 11.46 14.10
CA ILE A 551 4.64 10.39 15.00
C ILE A 551 5.67 10.12 16.10
N SER A 552 6.95 10.01 15.74
CA SER A 552 8.06 9.77 16.65
C SER A 552 8.17 10.88 17.68
N GLU A 553 8.13 12.13 17.24
CA GLU A 553 8.23 13.29 18.12
C GLU A 553 7.09 13.36 19.12
N GLU A 554 5.84 13.28 18.65
CA GLU A 554 4.68 13.29 19.54
C GLU A 554 4.71 12.12 20.53
N SER A 555 5.08 10.94 20.02
CA SER A 555 5.13 9.71 20.81
C SER A 555 6.23 9.78 21.88
N LEU A 556 7.38 10.38 21.56
CA LEU A 556 8.47 10.61 22.50
C LEU A 556 8.03 11.54 23.63
N HIS A 557 7.41 12.67 23.30
CA HIS A 557 6.91 13.61 24.32
C HIS A 557 5.85 12.96 25.22
N LYS A 558 4.89 12.24 24.63
CA LYS A 558 3.87 11.48 25.39
C LYS A 558 4.52 10.40 26.27
N ALA A 559 5.51 9.68 25.77
CA ALA A 559 6.20 8.62 26.53
C ALA A 559 7.02 9.18 27.69
N LEU A 560 7.77 10.26 27.47
CA LEU A 560 8.52 10.97 28.51
C LEU A 560 7.60 11.58 29.57
N GLY A 561 6.46 12.14 29.16
CA GLY A 561 5.48 12.68 30.09
C GLY A 561 4.82 11.61 30.98
N LEU A 562 4.54 10.43 30.42
CA LEU A 562 3.88 9.34 31.16
C LEU A 562 4.82 8.51 32.03
N TRP A 563 6.05 8.25 31.55
CA TRP A 563 6.96 7.29 32.18
C TRP A 563 8.39 7.82 32.40
N GLY A 564 8.68 9.08 32.04
CA GLY A 564 10.04 9.60 32.03
C GLY A 564 10.97 8.72 31.18
N LEU A 565 12.22 8.53 31.61
CA LEU A 565 13.13 7.56 30.97
C LEU A 565 12.75 6.09 31.24
N GLY A 566 11.80 5.84 32.14
CA GLY A 566 11.32 4.49 32.48
C GLY A 566 10.67 3.76 31.31
N PHE A 567 10.24 4.47 30.26
CA PHE A 567 9.63 3.84 29.09
C PHE A 567 10.57 2.84 28.39
N PHE A 568 11.90 3.05 28.42
CA PHE A 568 12.88 2.12 27.85
C PHE A 568 12.87 0.74 28.53
N THR A 569 12.43 0.65 29.78
CA THR A 569 12.41 -0.60 30.57
C THR A 569 11.11 -1.38 30.42
N ARG A 570 10.13 -0.87 29.67
CA ARG A 570 8.86 -1.56 29.46
C ARG A 570 9.09 -2.86 28.66
N PRO A 571 8.38 -3.96 28.98
CA PRO A 571 8.62 -5.26 28.33
C PRO A 571 8.57 -5.21 26.80
N LEU A 572 7.54 -4.56 26.24
CA LEU A 572 7.37 -4.45 24.78
C LEU A 572 8.42 -3.50 24.17
N SER A 573 8.78 -2.43 24.88
CA SER A 573 9.86 -1.52 24.48
C SER A 573 11.22 -2.23 24.43
N LEU A 574 11.54 -3.08 25.40
CA LEU A 574 12.77 -3.90 25.41
C LEU A 574 12.82 -4.87 24.21
N VAL A 575 11.68 -5.48 23.85
CA VAL A 575 11.61 -6.34 22.65
C VAL A 575 11.90 -5.53 21.39
N LEU A 576 11.32 -4.33 21.24
CA LEU A 576 11.56 -3.46 20.09
C LEU A 576 12.99 -2.95 20.04
N ILE A 577 13.57 -2.54 21.17
CA ILE A 577 14.97 -2.14 21.28
C ILE A 577 15.88 -3.31 20.90
N GLY A 578 15.62 -4.51 21.42
CA GLY A 578 16.35 -5.71 21.06
C GLY A 578 16.29 -6.00 19.56
N LEU A 579 15.12 -5.82 18.95
CA LEU A 579 14.94 -5.97 17.51
C LEU A 579 15.72 -4.91 16.72
N ILE A 580 15.68 -3.64 17.13
CA ILE A 580 16.46 -2.54 16.52
C ILE A 580 17.97 -2.83 16.60
N VAL A 581 18.45 -3.22 17.78
CA VAL A 581 19.86 -3.55 17.98
C VAL A 581 20.25 -4.75 17.13
N PHE A 582 19.42 -5.79 17.09
CA PHE A 582 19.65 -6.98 16.27
C PHE A 582 19.69 -6.64 14.78
N THR A 583 18.74 -5.85 14.26
CA THR A 583 18.69 -5.49 12.85
C THR A 583 19.90 -4.64 12.47
N ILE A 584 20.28 -3.65 13.28
CA ILE A 584 21.49 -2.84 13.04
C ILE A 584 22.74 -3.71 13.11
N ALA A 585 22.89 -4.54 14.14
CA ALA A 585 24.06 -5.41 14.30
C ALA A 585 24.19 -6.41 13.14
N TYR A 586 23.07 -7.00 12.70
CA TYR A 586 23.03 -7.89 11.54
C TYR A 586 23.40 -7.16 10.24
N ALA A 587 22.88 -5.94 10.03
CA ALA A 587 23.23 -5.10 8.90
C ALA A 587 24.74 -4.79 8.85
N VAL A 588 25.31 -4.35 9.97
CA VAL A 588 26.74 -4.04 10.10
C VAL A 588 27.57 -5.29 9.87
N TYR A 589 27.23 -6.41 10.51
CA TYR A 589 27.93 -7.68 10.35
C TYR A 589 27.94 -8.18 8.90
N ARG A 590 26.80 -8.09 8.21
CA ARG A 590 26.69 -8.46 6.79
C ARG A 590 27.54 -7.54 5.91
N HIS A 591 27.64 -6.25 6.24
CA HIS A 591 28.47 -5.30 5.51
C HIS A 591 29.97 -5.53 5.74
N MET A 592 30.36 -5.90 6.96
CA MET A 592 31.76 -6.19 7.30
C MET A 592 32.26 -7.54 6.76
N ARG A 593 31.36 -8.47 6.42
CA ARG A 593 31.75 -9.70 5.71
C ARG A 593 31.93 -9.39 4.22
N PRO A 594 33.17 -9.37 3.68
CA PRO A 594 33.36 -9.25 2.25
C PRO A 594 32.63 -10.41 1.56
N SER A 595 31.72 -10.07 0.65
CA SER A 595 31.04 -11.04 -0.20
C SER A 595 32.10 -11.78 -1.03
N LYS A 596 32.53 -12.96 -0.57
CA LYS A 596 33.39 -13.88 -1.33
C LYS A 596 32.75 -14.32 -2.66
N VAL A 597 31.45 -14.07 -2.83
CA VAL A 597 30.67 -14.39 -4.04
C VAL A 597 30.88 -13.34 -5.14
N LEU A 598 31.07 -12.07 -4.78
CA LEU A 598 31.27 -10.99 -5.77
C LEU A 598 32.66 -11.05 -6.43
N HIS A 599 33.70 -11.47 -5.70
CA HIS A 599 35.05 -11.62 -6.28
C HIS A 599 35.17 -12.79 -7.28
N ARG A 600 34.28 -13.80 -7.22
CA ARG A 600 34.30 -14.91 -8.19
C ARG A 600 33.58 -14.59 -9.50
N LEU A 601 32.63 -13.66 -9.48
CA LEU A 601 31.92 -13.22 -10.69
C LEU A 601 32.66 -12.09 -11.42
N SER A 602 33.41 -11.24 -10.71
CA SER A 602 34.27 -10.22 -11.35
C SER A 602 35.58 -10.76 -11.90
N ALA A 603 35.94 -12.01 -11.58
CA ALA A 603 37.11 -12.70 -12.14
C ALA A 603 36.74 -13.64 -13.30
N ALA A 604 35.45 -13.74 -13.63
CA ALA A 604 34.90 -14.56 -14.71
C ALA A 604 34.17 -13.74 -15.78
N GLN A 605 34.20 -12.41 -15.68
CA GLN A 605 33.95 -11.43 -16.74
C GLN A 605 35.29 -10.81 -17.13
#